data_AF-A0A8J8APJ7-F1
#
_entry.id   AF-A0A8J8APJ7-F1
#
_cell.length_a   1.000
_cell.length_b   1.000
_cell.length_c   1.000
_cell.angle_alpha   90.00
_cell.angle_beta   90.00
_cell.angle_gamma   90.00
#
_symmetry.space_group_name_H-M   'P 1'
#
loop_
_entity.id
_entity.type
_entity.pdbx_description
1 polymer ?
#
loop_
_entity_poly.entity_id
_entity_poly.type
_entity_poly.pdbx_seq_one_letter_code
_entity_poly.pdbx_strand_id
1 'polypeptide(L)'
;MAAAGGPVARIELGDFTVAGARRFAANAYLCAELCGPRRSENHLFSDATGSGTDAAPMVARFKAISETLERWAHLTLAPISEGRRYGFDIDPSTTGMAAYPGLFAREARRAALHEAAERFNLRAWWEGHLAARETTTPWPGVEAAVLCSEAPGITVLLHRRAPDGSAAYGHASAATYAAACARAMDELERHALVLRQRVLASNDAATVLPEVTDLLERRSLHFASAHGYEHFLERLRSGCSRPALRPRLICDAAIPGPWSRYASVWRVAYAPPSERFLADDPTYFFW
;
A
#
# COMPACT_ATOMS: atom_id res chain seq x y z
N MET A 1 24.02 5.42 8.60
CA MET A 1 23.40 4.24 9.25
C MET A 1 24.14 2.96 8.86
N ALA A 2 24.31 2.64 7.57
CA ALA A 2 25.15 1.50 7.16
C ALA A 2 26.63 1.60 7.59
N ALA A 3 27.25 2.79 7.53
CA ALA A 3 28.61 3.01 8.05
C ALA A 3 28.75 2.75 9.57
N ALA A 4 27.64 2.65 10.30
CA ALA A 4 27.57 2.28 11.71
C ALA A 4 27.03 0.85 11.92
N GLY A 5 26.94 0.03 10.86
CA GLY A 5 26.48 -1.36 10.89
C GLY A 5 24.96 -1.57 10.88
N GLY A 6 24.15 -0.54 10.60
CA GLY A 6 22.70 -0.65 10.51
C GLY A 6 22.20 -1.21 9.17
N PRO A 7 20.94 -1.70 9.10
CA PRO A 7 20.39 -2.39 7.92
C PRO A 7 19.99 -1.45 6.76
N VAL A 8 19.99 -0.13 6.98
CA VAL A 8 19.60 0.88 5.99
C VAL A 8 20.85 1.50 5.37
N ALA A 9 21.01 1.29 4.06
CA ALA A 9 22.11 1.79 3.25
C ALA A 9 22.05 3.31 3.06
N ARG A 10 20.91 3.79 2.56
CA ARG A 10 20.68 5.21 2.25
C ARG A 10 19.21 5.57 2.43
N ILE A 11 18.96 6.87 2.60
CA ILE A 11 17.62 7.46 2.65
C ILE A 11 17.62 8.69 1.74
N GLU A 12 16.67 8.74 0.83
CA GLU A 12 16.37 9.93 0.03
C GLU A 12 15.18 10.66 0.65
N LEU A 13 15.15 11.98 0.52
CA LEU A 13 14.07 12.82 1.02
C LEU A 13 13.74 13.88 -0.03
N GLY A 14 12.47 13.97 -0.40
CA GLY A 14 11.91 15.05 -1.20
C GLY A 14 10.67 15.64 -0.52
N ASP A 15 10.18 16.74 -1.05
CA ASP A 15 8.91 17.34 -0.65
C ASP A 15 7.97 17.53 -1.83
N PHE A 16 6.68 17.57 -1.52
CA PHE A 16 5.59 17.71 -2.49
C PHE A 16 4.37 18.33 -1.80
N THR A 17 3.31 18.58 -2.56
CA THR A 17 2.08 19.21 -2.05
C THR A 17 0.92 18.22 -2.12
N VAL A 18 0.21 18.05 -1.00
CA VAL A 18 -1.02 17.26 -0.87
C VAL A 18 -2.15 18.19 -0.49
N ALA A 19 -3.16 18.35 -1.34
CA ALA A 19 -4.31 19.23 -1.08
C ALA A 19 -3.90 20.66 -0.61
N GLY A 20 -2.85 21.23 -1.22
CA GLY A 20 -2.33 22.56 -0.87
C GLY A 20 -1.40 22.60 0.35
N ALA A 21 -1.25 21.49 1.09
CA ALA A 21 -0.33 21.40 2.21
C ALA A 21 1.01 20.77 1.80
N ARG A 22 2.11 21.35 2.26
CA ARG A 22 3.45 20.77 2.05
C ARG A 22 3.59 19.46 2.83
N ARG A 23 4.14 18.44 2.17
CA ARG A 23 4.45 17.11 2.70
C ARG A 23 5.86 16.72 2.29
N PHE A 24 6.41 15.73 2.99
CA PHE A 24 7.70 15.13 2.72
C PHE A 24 7.52 13.66 2.37
N ALA A 25 8.22 13.21 1.35
CA ALA A 25 8.34 11.81 0.96
C ALA A 25 9.79 11.36 1.20
N ALA A 26 9.96 10.24 1.89
CA ALA A 26 11.26 9.60 2.08
C ALA A 26 11.27 8.20 1.47
N ASN A 27 12.39 7.83 0.87
CA ASN A 27 12.65 6.50 0.34
C ASN A 27 13.86 5.92 1.07
N ALA A 28 13.73 4.73 1.63
CA ALA A 28 14.80 4.03 2.35
C ALA A 28 15.17 2.74 1.64
N TYR A 29 16.45 2.39 1.72
CA TYR A 29 17.05 1.30 0.96
C TYR A 29 17.79 0.36 1.92
N LEU A 30 17.50 -0.94 1.83
CA LEU A 30 18.26 -1.96 2.58
C LEU A 30 19.70 -2.07 2.06
N CYS A 31 20.60 -2.51 2.93
CA CYS A 31 21.92 -2.99 2.52
C CYS A 31 21.79 -4.16 1.54
N ALA A 32 22.69 -4.25 0.57
CA ALA A 32 22.60 -5.21 -0.53
C ALA A 32 22.62 -6.66 -0.03
N GLU A 33 23.34 -6.94 1.07
CA GLU A 33 23.39 -8.28 1.68
C GLU A 33 22.06 -8.72 2.31
N LEU A 34 21.15 -7.78 2.59
CA LEU A 34 19.83 -8.03 3.17
C LEU A 34 18.72 -8.01 2.11
N CYS A 35 19.03 -7.51 0.92
CA CYS A 35 18.16 -7.63 -0.24
C CYS A 35 18.18 -9.07 -0.73
N GLY A 36 17.01 -9.67 -0.95
CA GLY A 36 16.90 -10.91 -1.70
C GLY A 36 17.38 -10.75 -3.16
N PRO A 37 17.14 -11.74 -4.04
CA PRO A 37 17.46 -11.60 -5.47
C PRO A 37 16.90 -10.29 -6.04
N ARG A 38 17.72 -9.60 -6.85
CA ARG A 38 17.41 -8.27 -7.42
C ARG A 38 16.04 -8.30 -8.10
N ARG A 39 15.20 -7.31 -7.77
CA ARG A 39 13.95 -7.03 -8.52
C ARG A 39 14.30 -6.58 -9.95
N SER A 40 13.38 -6.78 -10.90
CA SER A 40 13.58 -6.37 -12.30
C SER A 40 13.77 -4.85 -12.40
N GLU A 41 14.52 -4.40 -13.41
CA GLU A 41 14.94 -3.00 -13.54
C GLU A 41 13.83 -2.05 -14.05
N ASN A 42 12.60 -2.54 -14.26
CA ASN A 42 11.50 -1.82 -14.92
C ASN A 42 10.31 -1.57 -13.98
N HIS A 43 10.55 -0.81 -12.90
CA HIS A 43 9.51 -0.37 -11.97
C HIS A 43 9.09 1.08 -12.23
N LEU A 44 7.79 1.32 -12.33
CA LEU A 44 7.13 2.62 -12.30
C LEU A 44 7.31 3.30 -10.95
N PHE A 45 7.29 2.53 -9.86
CA PHE A 45 7.60 3.02 -8.51
C PHE A 45 9.10 2.88 -8.22
N SER A 46 9.58 3.66 -7.24
CA SER A 46 10.99 3.64 -6.82
C SER A 46 11.44 2.22 -6.43
N ASP A 47 12.71 1.91 -6.68
CA ASP A 47 13.44 0.71 -6.23
C ASP A 47 13.68 0.69 -4.70
N ALA A 48 13.18 1.69 -3.98
CA ALA A 48 13.25 1.79 -2.53
C ALA A 48 12.64 0.57 -1.84
N THR A 49 13.31 0.13 -0.77
CA THR A 49 12.83 -0.96 0.08
C THR A 49 11.76 -0.52 1.07
N GLY A 50 11.62 0.77 1.32
CA GLY A 50 10.52 1.32 2.11
C GLY A 50 10.31 2.79 1.79
N SER A 51 9.10 3.26 2.02
CA SER A 51 8.67 4.61 1.70
C SER A 51 7.94 5.23 2.90
N GLY A 52 7.89 6.55 2.95
CA GLY A 52 7.22 7.22 4.05
C GLY A 52 6.81 8.63 3.69
N THR A 53 5.57 8.97 3.99
CA THR A 53 5.03 10.32 3.78
C THR A 53 4.57 10.91 5.10
N ASP A 54 4.92 12.18 5.34
CA ASP A 54 4.43 12.94 6.49
C ASP A 54 4.51 14.46 6.29
N ALA A 55 3.86 15.25 7.15
CA ALA A 55 4.07 16.70 7.22
C ALA A 55 5.45 17.06 7.82
N ALA A 56 6.03 16.19 8.64
CA ALA A 56 7.36 16.38 9.22
C ALA A 56 8.41 15.49 8.51
N PRO A 57 9.55 16.05 8.05
CA PRO A 57 10.54 15.29 7.30
C PRO A 57 11.15 14.14 8.11
N MET A 58 11.33 14.33 9.42
CA MET A 58 11.84 13.28 10.30
C MET A 58 10.86 12.12 10.44
N VAL A 59 9.55 12.39 10.49
CA VAL A 59 8.53 11.34 10.59
C VAL A 59 8.44 10.56 9.29
N ALA A 60 8.50 11.24 8.13
CA ALA A 60 8.58 10.59 6.82
C ALA A 60 9.76 9.61 6.74
N ARG A 61 10.95 10.03 7.20
CA ARG A 61 12.14 9.15 7.26
C ARG A 61 11.92 7.94 8.16
N PHE A 62 11.36 8.11 9.36
CA PHE A 62 11.12 6.98 10.27
C PHE A 62 10.07 6.00 9.73
N LYS A 63 9.04 6.50 9.03
CA LYS A 63 8.09 5.65 8.30
C LYS A 63 8.79 4.82 7.23
N ALA A 64 9.63 5.46 6.40
CA ALA A 64 10.40 4.76 5.37
C ALA A 64 11.35 3.70 5.95
N ILE A 65 12.03 4.01 7.07
CA ILE A 65 12.86 3.03 7.79
C ILE A 65 12.01 1.88 8.33
N SER A 66 10.83 2.16 8.88
CA SER A 66 9.94 1.14 9.44
C SER A 66 9.47 0.18 8.35
N GLU A 67 8.98 0.68 7.23
CA GLU A 67 8.59 -0.16 6.07
C GLU A 67 9.79 -0.99 5.57
N THR A 68 10.99 -0.39 5.55
CA THR A 68 12.23 -1.09 5.18
C THR A 68 12.53 -2.28 6.11
N LEU A 69 12.32 -2.13 7.42
CA LEU A 69 12.50 -3.21 8.40
C LEU A 69 11.42 -4.29 8.26
N GLU A 70 10.19 -3.93 7.90
CA GLU A 70 9.13 -4.89 7.56
C GLU A 70 9.53 -5.73 6.35
N ARG A 71 10.00 -5.10 5.28
CA ARG A 71 10.46 -5.80 4.09
C ARG A 71 11.65 -6.72 4.38
N TRP A 72 12.57 -6.30 5.25
CA TRP A 72 13.65 -7.21 5.70
C TRP A 72 13.10 -8.45 6.41
N ALA A 73 12.13 -8.28 7.32
CA ALA A 73 11.50 -9.39 8.01
C ALA A 73 10.78 -10.35 7.05
N HIS A 74 10.05 -9.79 6.08
CA HIS A 74 9.40 -10.54 5.01
C HIS A 74 10.40 -11.35 4.18
N LEU A 75 11.43 -10.70 3.64
CA LEU A 75 12.44 -11.34 2.78
C LEU A 75 13.17 -12.49 3.50
N THR A 76 13.30 -12.39 4.83
CA THR A 76 13.95 -13.42 5.65
C THR A 76 13.03 -14.63 5.88
N LEU A 77 11.73 -14.40 6.13
CA LEU A 77 10.83 -15.44 6.63
C LEU A 77 9.89 -16.04 5.59
N ALA A 78 9.46 -15.26 4.58
CA ALA A 78 8.52 -15.73 3.57
C ALA A 78 9.03 -16.96 2.78
N PRO A 79 10.33 -17.08 2.43
CA PRO A 79 10.83 -18.24 1.67
C PRO A 79 10.96 -19.54 2.49
N ILE A 80 10.93 -19.48 3.82
CA ILE A 80 11.22 -20.63 4.70
C ILE A 80 9.96 -21.18 5.38
N SER A 81 10.02 -22.42 5.85
CA SER A 81 8.88 -23.12 6.47
C SER A 81 8.33 -22.41 7.71
N GLU A 82 9.17 -21.66 8.44
CA GLU A 82 8.75 -20.87 9.59
C GLU A 82 7.77 -19.74 9.21
N GLY A 83 7.84 -19.25 7.97
CA GLY A 83 6.93 -18.23 7.45
C GLY A 83 5.44 -18.62 7.50
N ARG A 84 5.14 -19.93 7.46
CA ARG A 84 3.76 -20.45 7.56
C ARG A 84 3.08 -20.07 8.88
N ARG A 85 3.84 -19.94 9.97
CA ARG A 85 3.30 -19.50 11.28
C ARG A 85 2.73 -18.09 11.21
N TYR A 86 3.20 -17.28 10.27
CA TYR A 86 2.74 -15.93 10.06
C TYR A 86 1.72 -15.82 8.94
N GLY A 87 1.36 -16.92 8.26
CA GLY A 87 0.40 -16.95 7.17
C GLY A 87 0.98 -16.63 5.78
N PHE A 88 2.31 -16.71 5.59
CA PHE A 88 2.93 -16.45 4.27
C PHE A 88 2.58 -17.52 3.21
N ASP A 89 2.08 -18.68 3.61
CA ASP A 89 1.53 -19.71 2.72
C ASP A 89 0.13 -19.39 2.19
N ILE A 90 -0.61 -18.49 2.85
CA ILE A 90 -1.96 -18.07 2.42
C ILE A 90 -1.93 -16.68 1.79
N ASP A 91 -1.17 -15.74 2.37
CA ASP A 91 -0.88 -14.44 1.77
C ASP A 91 0.64 -14.23 1.76
N PRO A 92 1.32 -14.42 0.61
CA PRO A 92 2.77 -14.31 0.53
C PRO A 92 3.28 -12.86 0.52
N SER A 93 2.38 -11.87 0.53
CA SER A 93 2.75 -10.45 0.50
C SER A 93 3.14 -9.90 1.88
N THR A 94 3.54 -8.63 1.93
CA THR A 94 3.77 -7.88 3.16
C THR A 94 2.48 -7.34 3.78
N THR A 95 1.31 -7.71 3.26
CA THR A 95 0.00 -7.25 3.75
C THR A 95 -0.11 -7.40 5.26
N GLY A 96 -0.41 -6.29 5.93
CA GLY A 96 -0.65 -6.24 7.35
C GLY A 96 0.60 -6.46 8.18
N MET A 97 1.78 -6.17 7.63
CA MET A 97 3.00 -6.04 8.40
C MET A 97 3.17 -4.60 8.85
N ALA A 98 3.76 -4.40 10.03
CA ALA A 98 4.15 -3.07 10.47
C ALA A 98 5.36 -3.15 11.40
N ALA A 99 6.28 -2.20 11.28
CA ALA A 99 7.37 -1.98 12.21
C ALA A 99 7.16 -0.69 12.99
N TYR A 100 7.55 -0.70 14.26
CA TYR A 100 7.57 0.51 15.07
C TYR A 100 8.86 0.62 15.89
N PRO A 101 9.62 1.71 15.76
CA PRO A 101 10.80 1.97 16.58
C PRO A 101 10.34 2.46 17.95
N GLY A 102 10.01 1.53 18.84
CA GLY A 102 9.59 1.84 20.19
C GLY A 102 9.65 0.64 21.12
N LEU A 103 9.64 0.91 22.43
CA LEU A 103 9.67 -0.11 23.47
C LEU A 103 8.39 -0.97 23.51
N PHE A 104 7.30 -0.49 22.89
CA PHE A 104 5.99 -1.13 22.96
C PHE A 104 5.53 -1.62 21.59
N ALA A 105 5.43 -2.94 21.43
CA ALA A 105 4.96 -3.60 20.21
C ALA A 105 3.48 -3.28 19.84
N ARG A 106 2.72 -2.64 20.75
CA ARG A 106 1.31 -2.30 20.55
C ARG A 106 1.07 -1.39 19.35
N GLU A 107 1.99 -0.46 19.09
CA GLU A 107 1.89 0.46 17.95
C GLU A 107 2.07 -0.26 16.62
N ALA A 108 3.06 -1.16 16.53
CA ALA A 108 3.24 -2.03 15.38
C ALA A 108 1.99 -2.89 15.15
N ARG A 109 1.47 -3.54 16.19
CA ARG A 109 0.23 -4.34 16.07
C ARG A 109 -0.95 -3.50 15.58
N ARG A 110 -1.14 -2.29 16.08
CA ARG A 110 -2.26 -1.41 15.68
C ARG A 110 -2.15 -1.00 14.21
N ALA A 111 -0.95 -0.63 13.75
CA ALA A 111 -0.72 -0.30 12.35
C ALA A 111 -0.96 -1.51 11.44
N ALA A 112 -0.40 -2.66 11.80
CA ALA A 112 -0.59 -3.93 11.10
C ALA A 112 -2.07 -4.32 11.00
N LEU A 113 -2.85 -4.15 12.09
CA LEU A 113 -4.27 -4.45 12.11
C LEU A 113 -5.07 -3.58 11.12
N HIS A 114 -4.81 -2.28 11.08
CA HIS A 114 -5.50 -1.40 10.15
C HIS A 114 -5.14 -1.73 8.70
N GLU A 115 -3.86 -1.93 8.40
CA GLU A 115 -3.46 -2.34 7.06
C GLU A 115 -4.08 -3.70 6.67
N ALA A 116 -4.09 -4.69 7.56
CA ALA A 116 -4.75 -5.96 7.29
C ALA A 116 -6.24 -5.79 6.96
N ALA A 117 -6.95 -4.96 7.75
CA ALA A 117 -8.37 -4.66 7.53
C ALA A 117 -8.60 -3.95 6.20
N GLU A 118 -7.77 -2.97 5.85
CA GLU A 118 -7.79 -2.27 4.57
C GLU A 118 -7.66 -3.24 3.40
N ARG A 119 -6.62 -4.08 3.41
CA ARG A 119 -6.31 -5.01 2.33
C ARG A 119 -7.39 -6.09 2.19
N PHE A 120 -7.91 -6.61 3.29
CA PHE A 120 -9.06 -7.52 3.28
C PHE A 120 -10.30 -6.85 2.68
N ASN A 121 -10.66 -5.65 3.16
CA ASN A 121 -11.86 -4.95 2.74
C ASN A 121 -11.80 -4.59 1.25
N LEU A 122 -10.64 -4.17 0.75
CA LEU A 122 -10.47 -3.83 -0.66
C LEU A 122 -10.70 -5.05 -1.57
N ARG A 123 -10.07 -6.18 -1.25
CA ARG A 123 -10.22 -7.45 -2.00
C ARG A 123 -11.66 -7.97 -1.93
N ALA A 124 -12.26 -7.97 -0.74
CA ALA A 124 -13.61 -8.46 -0.54
C ALA A 124 -14.66 -7.57 -1.23
N TRP A 125 -14.48 -6.25 -1.22
CA TRP A 125 -15.30 -5.32 -2.00
C TRP A 125 -15.15 -5.58 -3.49
N TRP A 126 -13.92 -5.64 -4.00
CA TRP A 126 -13.66 -5.87 -5.43
C TRP A 126 -14.31 -7.17 -5.93
N GLU A 127 -14.25 -8.22 -5.13
CA GLU A 127 -14.84 -9.52 -5.47
C GLU A 127 -16.36 -9.64 -5.23
N GLY A 128 -17.03 -8.57 -4.82
CA GLY A 128 -18.50 -8.55 -4.71
C GLY A 128 -19.08 -8.93 -3.35
N HIS A 129 -18.23 -9.13 -2.33
CA HIS A 129 -18.64 -9.56 -1.00
C HIS A 129 -19.01 -8.40 -0.07
N LEU A 130 -18.50 -7.20 -0.33
CA LEU A 130 -18.80 -6.01 0.47
C LEU A 130 -19.47 -4.93 -0.38
N ALA A 131 -20.36 -4.17 0.24
CA ALA A 131 -20.94 -2.96 -0.32
C ALA A 131 -19.99 -1.78 -0.10
N ALA A 132 -20.10 -0.78 -0.95
CA ALA A 132 -19.48 0.53 -0.76
C ALA A 132 -20.59 1.58 -0.59
N ARG A 133 -20.37 2.54 0.31
CA ARG A 133 -21.26 3.70 0.48
C ARG A 133 -20.51 4.96 0.08
N GLU A 134 -20.96 5.57 -1.01
CA GLU A 134 -20.45 6.87 -1.46
C GLU A 134 -20.69 7.95 -0.39
N THR A 135 -19.74 8.86 -0.29
CA THR A 135 -19.75 9.95 0.69
C THR A 135 -18.96 11.14 0.16
N THR A 136 -19.23 12.32 0.71
CA THR A 136 -18.55 13.53 0.32
C THR A 136 -17.18 13.67 1.00
N THR A 137 -16.30 14.42 0.35
CA THR A 137 -15.02 14.83 0.90
C THR A 137 -14.94 16.35 0.95
N PRO A 138 -14.06 16.93 1.80
CA PRO A 138 -13.80 18.36 1.78
C PRO A 138 -12.89 18.80 0.61
N TRP A 139 -12.35 17.86 -0.18
CA TRP A 139 -11.40 18.16 -1.24
C TRP A 139 -12.11 18.24 -2.60
N PRO A 140 -12.03 19.38 -3.30
CA PRO A 140 -12.65 19.53 -4.61
C PRO A 140 -12.19 18.46 -5.61
N GLY A 141 -13.16 17.81 -6.28
CA GLY A 141 -12.90 16.79 -7.30
C GLY A 141 -12.39 15.45 -6.75
N VAL A 142 -12.40 15.24 -5.42
CA VAL A 142 -12.09 13.96 -4.80
C VAL A 142 -13.38 13.34 -4.27
N GLU A 143 -13.68 12.15 -4.77
CA GLU A 143 -14.83 11.35 -4.35
C GLU A 143 -14.38 10.27 -3.37
N ALA A 144 -15.29 9.84 -2.48
CA ALA A 144 -15.00 8.85 -1.46
C ALA A 144 -16.07 7.79 -1.37
N ALA A 145 -15.63 6.58 -1.07
CA ALA A 145 -16.49 5.45 -0.73
C ALA A 145 -16.00 4.78 0.56
N VAL A 146 -16.93 4.46 1.46
CA VAL A 146 -16.66 3.67 2.66
C VAL A 146 -17.02 2.22 2.39
N LEU A 147 -16.07 1.30 2.62
CA LEU A 147 -16.31 -0.13 2.47
C LEU A 147 -17.00 -0.67 3.72
N CYS A 148 -18.20 -1.21 3.56
CA CYS A 148 -19.04 -1.69 4.67
C CYS A 148 -18.59 -3.09 5.10
N SER A 149 -17.83 -3.18 6.20
CA SER A 149 -17.23 -4.41 6.69
C SER A 149 -17.37 -4.57 8.21
N GLU A 150 -17.29 -5.81 8.69
CA GLU A 150 -17.13 -6.14 10.11
C GLU A 150 -15.65 -6.08 10.57
N ALA A 151 -14.70 -5.85 9.66
CA ALA A 151 -13.29 -5.72 10.01
C ALA A 151 -13.03 -4.44 10.85
N PRO A 152 -12.02 -4.42 11.74
CA PRO A 152 -11.75 -3.27 12.59
C PRO A 152 -11.39 -1.99 11.82
N GLY A 153 -11.93 -0.87 12.29
CA GLY A 153 -11.70 0.45 11.71
C GLY A 153 -12.66 0.78 10.56
N ILE A 154 -12.39 1.89 9.90
CA ILE A 154 -13.13 2.40 8.76
C ILE A 154 -12.18 2.38 7.58
N THR A 155 -12.53 1.60 6.54
CA THR A 155 -11.81 1.60 5.27
C THR A 155 -12.47 2.55 4.29
N VAL A 156 -11.68 3.51 3.80
CA VAL A 156 -12.08 4.50 2.80
C VAL A 156 -11.30 4.25 1.52
N LEU A 157 -11.97 4.42 0.40
CA LEU A 157 -11.43 4.47 -0.94
C LEU A 157 -11.69 5.86 -1.50
N LEU A 158 -10.64 6.56 -1.89
CA LEU A 158 -10.70 7.85 -2.59
C LEU A 158 -10.36 7.67 -4.06
N HIS A 159 -11.02 8.43 -4.92
CA HIS A 159 -10.66 8.52 -6.33
C HIS A 159 -10.84 9.94 -6.88
N ARG A 160 -10.05 10.25 -7.91
CA ARG A 160 -10.10 11.52 -8.63
C ARG A 160 -9.74 11.31 -10.08
N ARG A 161 -10.52 11.90 -10.99
CA ARG A 161 -10.15 12.03 -12.40
C ARG A 161 -9.35 13.31 -12.63
N ALA A 162 -8.18 13.19 -13.22
CA ALA A 162 -7.32 14.30 -13.59
C ALA A 162 -7.75 14.92 -14.94
N PRO A 163 -7.34 16.18 -15.23
CA PRO A 163 -7.69 16.85 -16.48
C PRO A 163 -7.16 16.18 -17.75
N ASP A 164 -6.07 15.42 -17.64
CA ASP A 164 -5.51 14.62 -18.74
C ASP A 164 -6.28 13.30 -18.98
N GLY A 165 -7.38 13.10 -18.26
CA GLY A 165 -8.26 11.94 -18.37
C GLY A 165 -7.85 10.76 -17.49
N SER A 166 -6.66 10.79 -16.87
CA SER A 166 -6.19 9.74 -15.98
C SER A 166 -6.95 9.71 -14.66
N ALA A 167 -6.99 8.57 -13.98
CA ALA A 167 -7.60 8.43 -12.66
C ALA A 167 -6.56 8.06 -11.59
N ALA A 168 -6.62 8.76 -10.46
CA ALA A 168 -5.80 8.47 -9.29
C ALA A 168 -6.69 7.96 -8.15
N TYR A 169 -6.10 7.11 -7.31
CA TYR A 169 -6.79 6.43 -6.22
C TYR A 169 -5.89 6.39 -5.00
N GLY A 170 -6.51 6.38 -3.83
CA GLY A 170 -5.85 5.99 -2.59
C GLY A 170 -6.84 5.34 -1.64
N HIS A 171 -6.36 4.43 -0.80
CA HIS A 171 -7.20 3.73 0.16
C HIS A 171 -6.50 3.65 1.50
N ALA A 172 -7.30 3.64 2.57
CA ALA A 172 -6.75 3.48 3.90
C ALA A 172 -7.77 2.93 4.87
N SER A 173 -7.30 2.19 5.87
CA SER A 173 -8.06 1.95 7.10
C SER A 173 -7.51 2.76 8.28
N ALA A 174 -8.41 3.26 9.12
CA ALA A 174 -8.06 3.88 10.40
C ALA A 174 -9.21 3.76 11.40
N ALA A 175 -8.97 4.18 12.65
CA ALA A 175 -10.00 4.17 13.69
C ALA A 175 -11.17 5.15 13.43
N THR A 176 -10.96 6.18 12.61
CA THR A 176 -11.97 7.19 12.28
C THR A 176 -12.00 7.47 10.78
N TYR A 177 -13.15 7.94 10.27
CA TYR A 177 -13.31 8.31 8.87
C TYR A 177 -12.31 9.40 8.45
N ALA A 178 -12.16 10.45 9.25
CA ALA A 178 -11.23 11.55 8.96
C ALA A 178 -9.77 11.07 8.87
N ALA A 179 -9.34 10.18 9.76
CA ALA A 179 -7.99 9.62 9.71
C ALA A 179 -7.78 8.70 8.50
N ALA A 180 -8.78 7.90 8.14
CA ALA A 180 -8.74 7.07 6.94
C ALA A 180 -8.67 7.93 5.67
N CYS A 181 -9.53 8.94 5.55
CA CYS A 181 -9.49 9.91 4.44
C CYS A 181 -8.13 10.61 4.33
N ALA A 182 -7.56 11.09 5.44
CA ALA A 182 -6.27 11.78 5.40
C ALA A 182 -5.15 10.86 4.87
N ARG A 183 -5.10 9.59 5.32
CA ARG A 183 -4.13 8.60 4.83
C ARG A 183 -4.36 8.23 3.37
N ALA A 184 -5.61 8.00 2.98
CA ALA A 184 -5.98 7.69 1.60
C ALA A 184 -5.65 8.86 0.66
N MET A 185 -5.74 10.11 1.14
CA MET A 185 -5.38 11.30 0.37
C MET A 185 -3.87 11.38 0.11
N ASP A 186 -3.03 11.05 1.10
CA ASP A 186 -1.58 10.99 0.92
C ASP A 186 -1.20 9.94 -0.16
N GLU A 187 -1.90 8.80 -0.18
CA GLU A 187 -1.73 7.78 -1.23
C GLU A 187 -2.23 8.24 -2.59
N LEU A 188 -3.42 8.86 -2.65
CA LEU A 188 -4.00 9.37 -3.88
C LEU A 188 -3.09 10.39 -4.58
N GLU A 189 -2.51 11.33 -3.82
CA GLU A 189 -1.60 12.31 -4.40
C GLU A 189 -0.27 11.70 -4.84
N ARG A 190 0.24 10.70 -4.10
CA ARG A 190 1.42 9.94 -4.51
C ARG A 190 1.16 9.21 -5.83
N HIS A 191 0.00 8.57 -5.96
CA HIS A 191 -0.39 7.91 -7.20
C HIS A 191 -0.53 8.93 -8.35
N ALA A 192 -1.21 10.05 -8.12
CA ALA A 192 -1.36 11.11 -9.12
C ALA A 192 -0.01 11.69 -9.58
N LEU A 193 0.94 11.86 -8.67
CA LEU A 193 2.29 12.35 -8.98
C LEU A 193 3.03 11.38 -9.91
N VAL A 194 2.99 10.08 -9.61
CA VAL A 194 3.62 9.03 -10.43
C VAL A 194 3.01 8.99 -11.83
N LEU A 195 1.68 9.06 -11.94
CA LEU A 195 0.99 9.11 -13.23
C LEU A 195 1.39 10.34 -14.04
N ARG A 196 1.44 11.52 -13.41
CA ARG A 196 1.85 12.76 -14.06
C ARG A 196 3.28 12.69 -14.58
N GLN A 197 4.22 12.15 -13.78
CA GLN A 197 5.60 11.95 -14.21
C GLN A 197 5.67 11.03 -15.42
N ARG A 198 4.89 9.94 -15.43
CA ARG A 198 4.81 9.03 -16.58
C ARG A 198 4.26 9.73 -17.83
N VAL A 199 3.16 10.48 -17.72
CA VAL A 199 2.57 11.22 -18.86
C VAL A 199 3.57 12.24 -19.43
N LEU A 200 4.27 12.98 -18.57
CA LEU A 200 5.29 13.93 -19.00
C LEU A 200 6.43 13.22 -19.75
N ALA A 201 6.87 12.07 -19.26
CA ALA A 201 7.89 11.27 -19.93
C ALA A 201 7.40 10.67 -21.27
N SER A 202 6.14 10.24 -21.37
CA SER A 202 5.55 9.75 -22.64
C SER A 202 5.43 10.83 -23.71
N ASN A 203 5.27 12.09 -23.32
CA ASN A 203 5.14 13.22 -24.25
C ASN A 203 6.49 13.70 -24.78
N ASP A 204 7.60 13.24 -24.20
CA ASP A 204 8.92 13.49 -24.73
C ASP A 204 9.21 12.47 -25.85
N ALA A 205 9.25 12.95 -27.09
CA ALA A 205 9.48 12.13 -28.28
C ALA A 205 10.81 11.37 -28.26
N ALA A 206 11.78 11.80 -27.44
CA ALA A 206 13.05 11.11 -27.25
C ALA A 206 12.97 9.96 -26.22
N THR A 207 11.90 9.89 -25.43
CA THR A 207 11.77 8.95 -24.31
C THR A 207 10.91 7.75 -24.68
N VAL A 208 11.54 6.59 -24.85
CA VAL A 208 10.84 5.30 -24.93
C VAL A 208 10.65 4.79 -23.50
N LEU A 209 9.41 4.79 -23.01
CA LEU A 209 9.11 4.22 -21.71
C LEU A 209 9.21 2.69 -21.75
N PRO A 210 9.91 2.08 -20.78
CA PRO A 210 10.00 0.63 -20.72
C PRO A 210 8.62 0.01 -20.45
N GLU A 211 8.46 -1.23 -20.91
CA GLU A 211 7.32 -2.05 -20.53
C GLU A 211 7.34 -2.30 -19.02
N VAL A 212 6.21 -2.04 -18.38
CA VAL A 212 6.03 -2.25 -16.95
C VAL A 212 5.75 -3.73 -16.71
N THR A 213 6.69 -4.39 -16.04
CA THR A 213 6.62 -5.84 -15.81
C THR A 213 5.98 -6.22 -14.49
N ASP A 214 5.99 -5.32 -13.51
CA ASP A 214 5.39 -5.56 -12.20
C ASP A 214 3.86 -5.56 -12.27
N LEU A 215 3.24 -6.59 -11.71
CA LEU A 215 1.78 -6.78 -11.75
C LEU A 215 1.02 -5.66 -11.04
N LEU A 216 1.52 -5.18 -9.90
CA LEU A 216 0.85 -4.14 -9.12
C LEU A 216 0.87 -2.82 -9.87
N GLU A 217 1.98 -2.52 -10.54
CA GLU A 217 2.10 -1.35 -11.41
C GLU A 217 1.24 -1.46 -12.66
N ARG A 218 1.16 -2.65 -13.28
CA ARG A 218 0.25 -2.89 -14.41
C ARG A 218 -1.22 -2.67 -14.02
N ARG A 219 -1.62 -3.11 -12.81
CA ARG A 219 -2.96 -2.83 -12.25
C ARG A 219 -3.17 -1.34 -12.05
N SER A 220 -2.21 -0.66 -11.40
CA SER A 220 -2.24 0.79 -11.20
C SER A 220 -2.44 1.55 -12.52
N LEU A 221 -1.72 1.17 -13.58
CA LEU A 221 -1.85 1.78 -14.91
C LEU A 221 -3.16 1.44 -15.61
N HIS A 222 -3.65 0.20 -15.49
CA HIS A 222 -4.96 -0.17 -16.03
C HIS A 222 -6.04 0.72 -15.43
N PHE A 223 -6.10 0.83 -14.11
CA PHE A 223 -7.11 1.65 -13.42
C PHE A 223 -6.92 3.16 -13.60
N ALA A 224 -5.70 3.61 -13.91
CA ALA A 224 -5.46 5.00 -14.30
C ALA A 224 -6.00 5.35 -15.69
N SER A 225 -6.25 4.36 -16.55
CA SER A 225 -6.84 4.58 -17.88
C SER A 225 -8.35 4.88 -17.81
N ALA A 226 -8.91 5.44 -18.89
CA ALA A 226 -10.36 5.68 -18.98
C ALA A 226 -11.18 4.39 -18.84
N HIS A 227 -10.75 3.31 -19.50
CA HIS A 227 -11.44 2.02 -19.44
C HIS A 227 -11.37 1.39 -18.04
N GLY A 228 -10.20 1.43 -17.39
CA GLY A 228 -10.08 0.94 -16.02
C GLY A 228 -10.85 1.78 -15.01
N TYR A 229 -10.93 3.10 -15.21
CA TYR A 229 -11.77 3.97 -14.38
C TYR A 229 -13.27 3.64 -14.54
N GLU A 230 -13.74 3.37 -15.76
CA GLU A 230 -15.11 2.91 -16.00
C GLU A 230 -15.37 1.57 -15.29
N HIS A 231 -14.47 0.61 -15.41
CA HIS A 231 -14.56 -0.68 -14.73
C HIS A 231 -14.61 -0.52 -13.19
N PHE A 232 -13.81 0.38 -12.65
CA PHE A 232 -13.86 0.76 -11.23
C PHE A 232 -15.23 1.33 -10.85
N LEU A 233 -15.77 2.28 -11.63
CA LEU A 233 -17.06 2.90 -11.36
C LEU A 233 -18.22 1.91 -11.47
N GLU A 234 -18.16 0.99 -12.44
CA GLU A 234 -19.11 -0.12 -12.55
C GLU A 234 -19.10 -0.96 -11.28
N ARG A 235 -17.92 -1.33 -10.78
CA ARG A 235 -17.82 -2.06 -9.52
C ARG A 235 -18.34 -1.24 -8.34
N LEU A 236 -18.03 0.05 -8.26
CA LEU A 236 -18.46 0.94 -7.18
C LEU A 236 -19.98 1.06 -7.10
N ARG A 237 -20.64 1.19 -8.25
CA ARG A 237 -22.12 1.26 -8.36
C ARG A 237 -22.79 -0.09 -8.17
N SER A 238 -22.07 -1.17 -8.45
CA SER A 238 -22.57 -2.52 -8.26
C SER A 238 -22.69 -2.79 -6.75
N GLY A 239 -23.87 -3.20 -6.29
CA GLY A 239 -24.06 -3.65 -4.91
C GLY A 239 -23.27 -4.92 -4.57
N CYS A 240 -23.63 -5.58 -3.48
CA CYS A 240 -23.11 -6.93 -3.21
C CYS A 240 -23.69 -7.91 -4.24
N SER A 241 -22.83 -8.59 -4.98
CA SER A 241 -23.21 -9.68 -5.90
C SER A 241 -22.96 -11.07 -5.30
N ARG A 242 -22.25 -11.13 -4.16
CA ARG A 242 -21.91 -12.36 -3.43
C ARG A 242 -22.33 -12.28 -1.97
N PRO A 243 -22.45 -13.43 -1.27
CA PRO A 243 -22.69 -13.45 0.17
C PRO A 243 -21.64 -12.64 0.93
N ALA A 244 -22.08 -11.93 1.97
CA ALA A 244 -21.19 -11.13 2.81
C ALA A 244 -20.08 -12.01 3.41
N LEU A 245 -18.83 -11.55 3.29
CA LEU A 245 -17.67 -12.26 3.81
C LEU A 245 -17.23 -11.65 5.14
N ARG A 246 -17.11 -12.49 6.17
CA ARG A 246 -16.57 -12.09 7.47
C ARG A 246 -15.04 -12.22 7.50
N PRO A 247 -14.31 -11.26 8.08
CA PRO A 247 -12.87 -11.34 8.20
C PRO A 247 -12.47 -12.50 9.10
N ARG A 248 -11.66 -13.43 8.57
CA ARG A 248 -11.11 -14.56 9.33
C ARG A 248 -9.63 -14.34 9.57
N LEU A 249 -9.24 -14.17 10.82
CA LEU A 249 -7.84 -13.94 11.19
C LEU A 249 -7.00 -15.21 10.95
N ILE A 250 -5.92 -15.07 10.19
CA ILE A 250 -4.89 -16.10 9.98
C ILE A 250 -3.78 -15.94 11.01
N CYS A 251 -3.33 -14.70 11.21
CA CYS A 251 -2.20 -14.38 12.06
C CYS A 251 -2.43 -13.03 12.74
N ASP A 252 -1.97 -12.92 13.98
CA ASP A 252 -1.83 -11.69 14.75
C ASP A 252 -0.70 -11.90 15.76
N ALA A 253 0.54 -11.69 15.30
CA ALA A 253 1.73 -12.03 16.06
C ALA A 253 2.89 -11.08 15.82
N ALA A 254 3.70 -10.88 16.86
CA ALA A 254 5.03 -10.31 16.71
C ALA A 254 5.89 -11.25 15.86
N ILE A 255 6.73 -10.66 15.03
CA ILE A 255 7.73 -11.38 14.25
C ILE A 255 9.10 -11.12 14.88
N PRO A 256 9.67 -12.06 15.67
CA PRO A 256 11.02 -11.94 16.19
C PRO A 256 12.07 -12.14 15.09
N GLY A 257 13.21 -11.50 15.23
CA GLY A 257 14.34 -11.67 14.31
C GLY A 257 15.42 -10.60 14.48
N PRO A 258 16.43 -10.54 13.59
CA PRO A 258 17.52 -9.58 13.68
C PRO A 258 17.07 -8.11 13.70
N TRP A 259 15.94 -7.78 13.06
CA TRP A 259 15.32 -6.45 13.09
C TRP A 259 14.81 -6.05 14.46
N SER A 260 14.58 -6.99 15.38
CA SER A 260 14.08 -6.72 16.75
C SER A 260 15.03 -5.85 17.57
N ARG A 261 16.28 -5.69 17.13
CA ARG A 261 17.25 -4.73 17.68
C ARG A 261 16.90 -3.26 17.37
N TYR A 262 16.09 -3.02 16.35
CA TYR A 262 15.77 -1.68 15.84
C TYR A 262 14.29 -1.34 15.99
N ALA A 263 13.39 -2.31 15.79
CA ALA A 263 11.96 -2.11 15.86
C ALA A 263 11.22 -3.40 16.22
N SER A 264 10.05 -3.26 16.82
CA SER A 264 9.09 -4.37 16.90
C SER A 264 8.42 -4.51 15.54
N VAL A 265 8.50 -5.68 14.92
CA VAL A 265 7.74 -6.01 13.70
C VAL A 265 6.56 -6.88 14.11
N TRP A 266 5.38 -6.56 13.59
CA TRP A 266 4.16 -7.29 13.83
C TRP A 266 3.49 -7.65 12.51
N ARG A 267 2.76 -8.76 12.48
CA ARG A 267 1.89 -9.11 11.36
C ARG A 267 0.49 -9.43 11.84
N VAL A 268 -0.47 -8.82 11.17
CA VAL A 268 -1.87 -9.21 11.20
C VAL A 268 -2.26 -9.62 9.78
N ALA A 269 -2.92 -10.75 9.61
CA ALA A 269 -3.38 -11.19 8.29
C ALA A 269 -4.79 -11.77 8.40
N TYR A 270 -5.67 -11.36 7.50
CA TYR A 270 -6.96 -11.99 7.29
C TYR A 270 -6.92 -12.90 6.07
N ALA A 271 -7.72 -13.97 6.10
CA ALA A 271 -7.90 -14.82 4.93
C ALA A 271 -8.49 -14.00 3.77
N PRO A 272 -7.84 -14.00 2.60
CA PRO A 272 -8.39 -13.31 1.44
C PRO A 272 -9.68 -14.01 0.97
N PRO A 273 -10.57 -13.29 0.25
CA PRO A 273 -11.78 -13.89 -0.33
C PRO A 273 -11.47 -15.03 -1.31
N SER A 274 -10.38 -14.89 -2.07
CA SER A 274 -9.85 -15.90 -2.98
C SER A 274 -8.37 -15.63 -3.28
N GLU A 275 -7.74 -16.48 -4.09
CA GLU A 275 -6.37 -16.28 -4.59
C GLU A 275 -6.30 -15.38 -5.84
N ARG A 276 -7.43 -14.81 -6.30
CA ARG A 276 -7.46 -14.00 -7.53
C ARG A 276 -6.52 -12.79 -7.50
N PHE A 277 -6.26 -12.22 -6.31
CA PHE A 277 -5.32 -11.11 -6.17
C PHE A 277 -3.87 -11.51 -6.51
N LEU A 278 -3.54 -12.81 -6.49
CA LEU A 278 -2.24 -13.37 -6.89
C LEU A 278 -2.17 -13.72 -8.39
N ALA A 279 -3.30 -13.77 -9.08
CA ALA A 279 -3.32 -14.04 -10.51
C ALA A 279 -2.69 -12.86 -11.28
N ASP A 280 -2.02 -13.17 -12.39
CA ASP A 280 -1.47 -12.19 -13.34
C ASP A 280 -2.59 -11.52 -14.16
N ASP A 281 -3.47 -10.81 -13.43
CA ASP A 281 -4.63 -10.11 -13.94
C ASP A 281 -4.49 -8.61 -13.67
N PRO A 282 -4.20 -7.79 -14.70
CA PRO A 282 -4.09 -6.34 -14.55
C PRO A 282 -5.44 -5.66 -14.28
N THR A 283 -6.55 -6.38 -14.40
CA THR A 283 -7.92 -5.85 -14.18
C THR A 283 -8.41 -6.05 -12.75
N TYR A 284 -7.59 -6.60 -11.85
CA TYR A 284 -7.94 -6.74 -10.43
C TYR A 284 -7.56 -5.47 -9.64
N PHE A 285 -8.52 -4.85 -8.93
CA PHE A 285 -8.28 -3.59 -8.20
C PHE A 285 -7.56 -3.83 -6.87
N PHE A 286 -6.24 -3.94 -6.92
CA PHE A 286 -5.36 -4.07 -5.76
C PHE A 286 -3.89 -3.86 -6.15
N TRP A 287 -3.21 -2.89 -5.53
CA TRP A 287 -1.76 -2.67 -5.67
C TRP A 287 -1.13 -2.08 -4.40
#